data_AF-A0A1B8RSZ8-F1
#
_entry.id   AF-A0A1B8RSZ8-F1
#
_cell.length_a   1.000
_cell.length_b   1.000
_cell.length_c   1.000
_cell.angle_alpha   90.00
_cell.angle_beta   90.00
_cell.angle_gamma   90.00
#
_symmetry.space_group_name_H-M   'P 1'
#
loop_
_entity.id
_entity.type
_entity.pdbx_description
1 polymer ?
#
loop_
_entity_poly.entity_id
_entity_poly.type
_entity_poly.pdbx_seq_one_letter_code
_entity_poly.pdbx_strand_id
1 'polypeptide(L)' 'MPLLILPSSIAIGDIISYENEQSKTRDGRKVRYTFAGAGYFKRMQELGLYTLNIKEIKNKVTKLNLDNIFNTKLC' A
#
# COMPACT_ATOMS: atom_id res chain seq x y z
N MET A 1 -9.50 -8.84 17.77
CA MET A 1 -9.21 -7.48 17.25
C MET A 1 -9.98 -7.28 15.95
N PRO A 2 -10.53 -6.09 15.69
CA PRO A 2 -11.13 -5.78 14.39
C PRO A 2 -10.06 -5.84 13.28
N LEU A 3 -10.49 -6.08 12.04
CA LEU A 3 -9.59 -6.07 10.89
C LEU A 3 -9.00 -4.66 10.70
N LEU A 4 -7.69 -4.61 10.46
CA LEU A 4 -6.99 -3.38 10.12
C LEU A 4 -7.24 -3.01 8.65
N ILE A 5 -7.74 -1.79 8.41
CA ILE A 5 -7.84 -1.22 7.07
C ILE A 5 -6.62 -0.32 6.84
N LEU A 6 -5.80 -0.67 5.85
CA LEU A 6 -4.67 0.14 5.42
C LEU A 6 -5.16 1.21 4.44
N PRO A 7 -4.97 2.51 4.72
CA PRO A 7 -5.47 3.57 3.85
C PRO A 7 -4.66 3.66 2.55
N SER A 8 -5.30 4.05 1.44
CA SER A 8 -4.64 4.26 0.15
C SER A 8 -3.64 5.43 0.12
N SER A 9 -3.54 6.20 1.21
CA SER A 9 -2.53 7.24 1.40
C SER A 9 -1.11 6.69 1.61
N ILE A 10 -0.95 5.37 1.82
CA ILE A 10 0.34 4.68 1.89
C ILE A 10 0.45 3.60 0.81
N ALA A 11 1.68 3.33 0.37
CA ALA A 11 1.96 2.43 -0.76
C ALA A 11 1.38 1.01 -0.60
N ILE A 12 1.37 0.47 0.62
CA ILE A 12 0.80 -0.86 0.90
C ILE A 12 -0.73 -0.87 0.91
N GLY A 13 -1.37 0.23 1.34
CA GLY A 13 -2.83 0.32 1.32
C GLY A 13 -3.35 0.57 -0.10
N ASP A 14 -2.63 1.36 -0.88
CA ASP A 14 -2.96 1.61 -2.29
C ASP A 14 -2.80 0.33 -3.12
N ILE A 15 -1.71 -0.44 -2.97
CA ILE A 15 -1.51 -1.65 -3.80
C ILE A 15 -2.61 -2.68 -3.56
N ILE A 16 -3.01 -2.87 -2.29
CA ILE A 16 -4.10 -3.80 -1.92
C ILE A 16 -5.42 -3.32 -2.50
N SER A 17 -5.73 -2.03 -2.35
CA SER A 17 -6.99 -1.46 -2.87
C SER A 17 -7.05 -1.54 -4.40
N TYR A 18 -5.95 -1.16 -5.06
CA TYR A 18 -5.83 -1.16 -6.50
C TYR A 18 -5.90 -2.56 -7.10
N GLU A 19 -5.18 -3.54 -6.54
CA GLU A 19 -5.26 -4.94 -6.97
C GLU A 19 -6.68 -5.50 -6.80
N ASN A 20 -7.33 -5.24 -5.66
CA ASN A 20 -8.70 -5.66 -5.40
C ASN A 20 -9.69 -5.08 -6.41
N GLU A 21 -9.53 -3.81 -6.79
CA GLU A 21 -10.35 -3.15 -7.81
C GLU A 21 -10.13 -3.76 -9.19
N GLN A 22 -8.87 -3.90 -9.61
CA GLN A 22 -8.55 -4.41 -10.93
C GLN A 22 -8.93 -5.88 -11.12
N SER A 23 -8.81 -6.69 -10.06
CA SER A 23 -9.13 -8.11 -10.05
C SER A 23 -10.62 -8.42 -10.26
N LYS A 24 -11.49 -7.40 -10.19
CA LYS A 24 -12.91 -7.53 -10.58
C LYS A 24 -13.09 -7.84 -12.07
N THR A 25 -12.07 -7.57 -12.89
CA THR A 25 -12.10 -7.82 -14.35
C THR A 25 -11.33 -9.09 -14.72
N ARG A 26 -11.65 -9.68 -15.89
CA ARG A 26 -10.91 -10.85 -16.40
C ARG A 26 -9.46 -10.51 -16.73
N ASP A 27 -9.20 -9.34 -17.28
CA ASP A 27 -7.85 -8.94 -17.68
C ASP A 27 -7.01 -8.45 -16.51
N GLY A 28 -7.61 -7.75 -15.53
CA GLY A 28 -6.90 -7.36 -14.30
C GLY A 28 -6.37 -8.55 -13.51
N ARG A 29 -7.10 -9.68 -13.49
CA ARG A 29 -6.62 -10.94 -12.88
C ARG A 29 -5.39 -11.56 -13.55
N LYS A 30 -5.05 -11.15 -14.78
CA LYS A 30 -3.85 -11.62 -15.49
C LYS A 30 -2.62 -10.76 -15.16
N VAL A 31 -2.81 -9.61 -14.53
CA VAL A 31 -1.74 -8.67 -14.19
C VAL A 31 -1.20 -9.02 -12.81
N ARG A 32 0.12 -8.98 -12.66
CA ARG A 32 0.78 -9.05 -11.35
C ARG A 32 1.08 -7.64 -10.86
N TYR A 33 0.51 -7.29 -9.72
CA TYR A 33 0.75 -6.00 -9.07
C TYR A 33 1.96 -6.16 -8.14
N THR A 34 3.07 -5.52 -8.48
CA THR A 34 4.30 -5.57 -7.69
C THR A 34 4.93 -4.18 -7.62
N PHE A 35 5.65 -3.89 -6.53
CA PHE A 35 6.37 -2.62 -6.36
C PHE A 35 7.47 -2.40 -7.41
N ALA A 36 8.06 -3.48 -7.94
CA ALA A 36 9.08 -3.43 -8.99
C ALA A 36 8.49 -3.46 -10.42
N GLY A 37 7.19 -3.72 -10.56
CA GLY A 37 6.53 -3.82 -11.85
C GLY A 37 6.27 -2.43 -12.45
N ALA A 38 6.53 -2.26 -13.75
CA ALA A 38 6.38 -0.98 -14.44
C ALA A 38 4.98 -0.35 -14.28
N GLY A 39 3.93 -1.17 -14.21
CA GLY A 39 2.54 -0.68 -14.07
C GLY A 39 2.27 -0.01 -12.73
N TYR A 40 2.41 -0.75 -11.62
CA TYR A 40 2.13 -0.20 -10.30
C TYR A 40 3.19 0.83 -9.87
N PHE A 41 4.45 0.65 -10.26
CA PHE A 41 5.49 1.64 -10.01
C PHE A 41 5.14 3.01 -10.60
N LYS A 42 4.65 3.07 -11.85
CA LYS A 42 4.21 4.31 -12.48
C LYS A 42 3.09 4.98 -11.68
N ARG A 43 2.08 4.21 -11.25
CA ARG A 43 0.99 4.70 -10.39
C ARG A 43 1.53 5.27 -9.07
N MET A 44 2.49 4.60 -8.42
CA MET A 44 3.09 5.11 -7.19
C MET A 44 3.76 6.47 -7.39
N GLN A 45 4.43 6.68 -8.53
CA GLN A 45 5.04 7.96 -8.88
C GLN A 45 3.96 9.04 -9.11
N GLU A 46 2.91 8.72 -9.86
CA GLU A 46 1.78 9.62 -10.14
C GLU A 46 1.04 10.04 -8.86
N LEU A 47 0.90 9.13 -7.89
CA LEU A 47 0.25 9.39 -6.60
C LEU A 47 1.17 9.98 -5.52
N GLY A 48 2.46 10.17 -5.81
CA GLY A 48 3.43 10.63 -4.80
C GLY A 48 3.64 9.64 -3.65
N LEU A 49 3.42 8.36 -3.90
CA LEU A 49 3.63 7.27 -2.95
C LEU A 49 5.07 6.73 -2.99
N TYR A 50 5.80 6.93 -4.08
CA TYR A 50 7.20 6.56 -4.19
C TYR A 50 8.12 7.66 -3.63
N THR A 51 8.83 7.35 -2.55
CA THR A 51 9.89 8.18 -1.98
C THR A 51 10.96 7.27 -1.37
N LEU A 52 12.22 7.71 -1.42
CA LEU A 52 13.34 7.06 -0.73
C LEU A 52 13.69 7.76 0.60
N ASN A 53 12.99 8.84 0.94
CA ASN A 53 13.23 9.58 2.16
C ASN A 53 12.60 8.86 3.36
N ILE A 54 13.44 8.17 4.14
CA ILE A 54 13.03 7.40 5.32
C ILE A 54 12.28 8.27 6.35
N LYS A 55 12.67 9.55 6.51
CA LYS A 55 12.02 10.45 7.47
C LYS A 55 10.59 10.78 7.04
N GLU A 56 10.37 11.03 5.75
CA GLU A 56 9.02 11.26 5.20
C GLU A 56 8.14 10.02 5.35
N ILE A 57 8.69 8.83 5.06
CA ILE A 57 7.97 7.56 5.20
C ILE A 57 7.53 7.38 6.66
N LYS A 58 8.46 7.54 7.61
CA LYS A 58 8.16 7.41 9.04
C LYS A 58 7.10 8.42 9.49
N ASN A 59 7.25 9.69 9.10
CA ASN A 59 6.28 10.73 9.43
C ASN A 59 4.89 10.43 8.86
N LYS A 60 4.80 9.92 7.63
CA LYS A 60 3.51 9.55 7.00
C LYS A 60 2.84 8.40 7.76
N VAL A 61 3.59 7.36 8.12
CA VAL A 61 3.06 6.19 8.86
C VAL A 61 2.61 6.57 10.27
N THR A 62 3.42 7.33 11.00
CA THR A 62 3.09 7.79 12.36
C THR A 62 1.88 8.72 12.38
N LYS A 63 1.74 9.64 11.41
CA LYS A 63 0.54 10.50 11.29
C LYS A 63 -0.76 9.71 11.12
N LEU A 64 -0.69 8.48 10.64
CA LEU A 64 -1.83 7.58 10.47
C LEU A 64 -2.03 6.65 11.67
N ASN A 65 -1.22 6.78 12.74
CA ASN A 65 -1.19 5.87 13.90
C ASN A 65 -0.97 4.40 13.51
N LEU A 66 -0.21 4.17 12.44
CA LEU A 66 0.12 2.83 11.94
C LEU A 66 1.51 2.36 12.36
N ASP A 67 2.28 3.19 13.08
CA ASP A 67 3.57 2.76 13.59
C ASP A 67 3.39 1.71 14.69
N ASN A 68 4.21 0.65 14.64
CA ASN A 68 4.20 -0.45 15.62
C ASN A 68 2.86 -1.20 15.77
N ILE A 69 1.91 -1.05 14.83
CA ILE A 69 0.59 -1.68 14.91
C ILE A 69 0.63 -3.21 14.98
N PHE A 70 1.68 -3.83 14.42
CA PHE A 70 1.91 -5.27 14.47
C PHE A 70 2.77 -5.73 15.66
N ASN A 71 3.14 -4.82 16.57
CA ASN A 71 3.96 -5.15 17.75
C ASN A 71 3.17 -5.88 18.86
N THR A 72 1.98 -6.37 18.55
CA THR A 72 1.16 -7.17 19.46
C THR A 72 1.21 -8.62 19.00
N LYS A 73 1.64 -9.52 19.90
CA LYS A 73 1.59 -10.95 19.63
C LYS A 73 0.13 -11.41 19.67
N LEU A 74 -0.33 -12.03 18.58
CA LEU A 74 -1.56 -12.81 18.58
C LEU A 74 -1.24 -14.13 19.29
N CYS A 75 -1.69 -14.25 20.54
CA CYS A 75 -1.57 -15.47 21.33
C CYS A 75 -2.32 -16.63 20.69
#